data_AF-A0A452YWW2-F1
#
_entry.id   AF-A0A452YWW2-F1
#
_cell.length_a   1.000
_cell.length_b   1.000
_cell.length_c   1.000
_cell.angle_alpha   90.00
_cell.angle_beta   90.00
_cell.angle_gamma   90.00
#
_symmetry.space_group_name_H-M   'P 1'
#
loop_
_entity.id
_entity.type
_entity.pdbx_description
1 polymer ?
#
loop_
_entity_poly.entity_id
_entity_poly.type
_entity_poly.pdbx_seq_one_letter_code
_entity_poly.pdbx_strand_id
1 'polypeptide(L)'
;MSEGPVETGEENEKAVFTADSAIYEYLDGGWKERGRGELKLNIPVSGGERSRLVMRAKGNYRLILNASLYDDMTLKDMDKKGVTFACINSIGESPSGLTTFALKFKDTGIREDFKAAVETHKAKKASDTPKTPEGSPKASDV
;
A
#
# COMPACT_ATOMS: atom_id res chain seq x y z
N MET A 1 -21.73 -8.92 28.36
CA MET A 1 -20.45 -9.41 27.81
C MET A 1 -19.51 -8.24 27.81
N SER A 2 -18.40 -8.34 28.53
CA SER A 2 -17.37 -7.30 28.51
C SER A 2 -16.68 -7.37 27.16
N GLU A 3 -16.95 -6.43 26.26
CA GLU A 3 -16.17 -6.29 25.04
C GLU A 3 -14.78 -5.79 25.46
N GLY A 4 -13.83 -6.71 25.51
CA GLY A 4 -12.42 -6.35 25.61
C GLY A 4 -11.99 -5.52 24.39
N PRO A 5 -10.86 -4.79 24.47
CA PRO A 5 -10.32 -4.10 23.31
C PRO A 5 -10.16 -5.09 22.15
N VAL A 6 -10.79 -4.78 21.02
CA VAL A 6 -10.70 -5.59 19.80
C VAL A 6 -9.39 -5.22 19.11
N GLU A 7 -8.49 -6.19 19.02
CA GLU A 7 -7.26 -6.04 18.24
C GLU A 7 -7.58 -6.04 16.75
N THR A 8 -7.00 -5.09 16.03
CA THR A 8 -7.15 -4.87 14.60
C THR A 8 -6.09 -5.60 13.77
N GLY A 9 -4.96 -5.94 14.40
CA GLY A 9 -3.77 -6.48 13.73
C GLY A 9 -2.97 -5.40 12.97
N GLU A 10 -3.23 -4.13 13.25
CA GLU A 10 -2.58 -2.94 12.66
C GLU A 10 -1.84 -2.11 13.72
N GLU A 11 -1.76 -2.58 14.98
CA GLU A 11 -1.25 -1.84 16.15
C GLU A 11 0.25 -1.51 16.07
N ASN A 12 1.02 -2.33 15.35
CA ASN A 12 2.46 -2.16 15.16
C ASN A 12 2.79 -1.48 13.82
N GLU A 13 1.82 -0.78 13.23
CA GLU A 13 1.95 -0.12 11.95
C GLU A 13 1.62 1.38 12.04
N LYS A 14 2.15 2.15 11.10
CA LYS A 14 1.82 3.56 10.91
C LYS A 14 1.19 3.78 9.54
N ALA A 15 0.01 4.37 9.51
CA ALA A 15 -0.60 4.83 8.26
C ALA A 15 0.15 6.08 7.75
N VAL A 16 0.76 5.97 6.57
CA VAL A 16 1.45 7.10 5.90
C VAL A 16 0.63 7.70 4.77
N PHE A 17 -0.44 7.02 4.34
CA PHE A 17 -1.44 7.52 3.44
C PHE A 17 -2.81 7.00 3.88
N THR A 18 -3.82 7.87 3.85
CA THR A 18 -5.21 7.53 4.14
C THR A 18 -6.13 8.31 3.20
N ALA A 19 -7.05 7.61 2.51
CA ALA A 19 -8.07 8.26 1.70
C ALA A 19 -9.31 7.38 1.49
N ASP A 20 -10.47 8.03 1.33
CA ASP A 20 -11.68 7.36 0.85
C ASP A 20 -11.49 6.91 -0.61
N SER A 21 -11.86 5.65 -0.90
CA SER A 21 -11.79 5.07 -2.23
C SER A 21 -12.92 4.07 -2.49
N ALA A 22 -13.20 3.81 -3.76
CA ALA A 22 -13.93 2.63 -4.22
C ALA A 22 -12.94 1.62 -4.80
N ILE A 23 -13.04 0.35 -4.39
CA ILE A 23 -12.21 -0.74 -4.89
C ILE A 23 -13.00 -1.65 -5.82
N TYR A 24 -12.40 -1.98 -6.95
CA TYR A 24 -12.93 -2.88 -7.97
C TYR A 24 -11.95 -4.02 -8.21
N GLU A 25 -12.47 -5.21 -8.47
CA GLU A 25 -11.71 -6.41 -8.81
C GLU A 25 -11.98 -6.78 -10.26
N TYR A 26 -10.93 -7.11 -11.02
CA TYR A 26 -11.09 -7.58 -12.39
C TYR A 26 -11.36 -9.08 -12.40
N LEU A 27 -12.60 -9.47 -12.75
CA LEU A 27 -13.10 -10.83 -12.74
C LEU A 27 -13.92 -11.10 -14.01
N ASP A 28 -13.74 -12.27 -14.62
CA ASP A 28 -14.51 -12.73 -15.78
C ASP A 28 -14.55 -11.72 -16.94
N GLY A 29 -13.43 -11.03 -17.18
CA GLY A 29 -13.30 -10.04 -18.26
C GLY A 29 -13.85 -8.64 -17.94
N GLY A 30 -14.29 -8.38 -16.70
CA GLY A 30 -14.88 -7.10 -16.32
C GLY A 30 -14.52 -6.62 -14.91
N TRP A 31 -14.73 -5.33 -14.66
CA TRP A 31 -14.56 -4.72 -13.34
C TRP A 31 -15.81 -4.93 -12.48
N LYS A 32 -15.66 -5.56 -11.32
CA LYS A 32 -16.72 -5.75 -10.33
C LYS A 32 -16.42 -4.94 -9.07
N GLU A 33 -17.39 -4.18 -8.57
CA GLU A 33 -17.21 -3.41 -7.33
C GLU A 33 -17.09 -4.35 -6.13
N ARG A 34 -16.00 -4.22 -5.36
CA ARG A 34 -15.74 -5.01 -4.16
C ARG A 34 -16.14 -4.28 -2.87
N GLY A 35 -16.11 -2.96 -2.89
CA GLY A 35 -16.60 -2.11 -1.80
C GLY A 35 -16.09 -0.67 -1.86
N ARG A 36 -16.51 0.12 -0.86
CA ARG A 36 -16.08 1.51 -0.64
C ARG A 36 -15.70 1.70 0.81
N GLY A 37 -14.70 2.53 1.06
CA GLY A 37 -14.26 2.83 2.41
C GLY A 37 -12.89 3.49 2.44
N GLU A 38 -12.31 3.52 3.65
CA GLU A 38 -11.00 4.11 3.88
C GLU A 38 -9.91 3.11 3.45
N LEU A 39 -9.07 3.55 2.51
CA LEU A 39 -7.83 2.90 2.14
C LEU A 39 -6.70 3.48 2.98
N LYS A 40 -5.87 2.60 3.53
CA LYS A 40 -4.63 2.94 4.22
C LYS A 40 -3.43 2.30 3.53
N LEU A 41 -2.32 3.04 3.47
CA LEU A 41 -0.99 2.49 3.26
C LEU A 41 -0.29 2.45 4.63
N ASN A 42 -0.14 1.25 5.17
CA ASN A 42 0.49 1.01 6.46
C ASN A 42 1.96 0.62 6.25
N ILE A 43 2.85 1.23 7.04
CA ILE A 43 4.26 0.82 7.14
C ILE A 43 4.52 0.23 8.53
N PRO A 44 5.41 -0.77 8.66
CA PRO A 44 5.74 -1.33 9.97
C PRO A 44 6.50 -0.31 10.83
N VAL A 45 6.20 -0.28 12.14
CA VAL A 45 6.89 0.57 13.12
C VAL A 45 8.24 -0.05 13.54
N SER A 46 8.33 -1.38 13.56
CA SER A 46 9.55 -2.14 13.82
C SER A 46 9.83 -3.10 12.67
N GLY A 47 11.12 -3.33 12.35
CA GLY A 47 11.51 -4.08 11.16
C GLY A 47 10.99 -5.52 11.11
N GLY A 48 10.85 -6.08 9.90
CA GLY A 48 10.51 -7.49 9.66
C GLY A 48 9.31 -7.68 8.73
N GLU A 49 8.36 -6.75 8.73
CA GLU A 49 7.17 -6.80 7.86
C GLU A 49 7.31 -5.88 6.64
N ARG A 50 6.47 -6.08 5.63
CA ARG A 50 6.41 -5.21 4.44
C ARG A 50 5.28 -4.21 4.61
N SER A 51 5.47 -3.00 4.07
CA SER A 51 4.37 -2.05 3.89
C SER A 51 3.20 -2.72 3.17
N ARG A 52 1.95 -2.38 3.52
CA ARG A 52 0.76 -3.01 2.93
C ARG A 52 -0.39 -2.01 2.73
N LEU A 53 -1.23 -2.34 1.76
CA LEU A 53 -2.52 -1.71 1.55
C LEU A 53 -3.58 -2.44 2.36
N VAL A 54 -4.29 -1.70 3.21
CA VAL A 54 -5.41 -2.20 4.00
C VAL A 54 -6.64 -1.36 3.69
N MET A 55 -7.78 -1.99 3.44
CA MET A 55 -9.03 -1.29 3.21
C MET A 55 -10.19 -2.01 3.88
N ARG A 56 -11.03 -1.26 4.59
CA ARG A 56 -12.25 -1.77 5.23
C ARG A 56 -13.48 -1.11 4.63
N ALA A 57 -14.55 -1.88 4.44
CA ALA A 57 -15.80 -1.37 3.92
C ALA A 57 -16.46 -0.41 4.92
N LYS A 58 -16.96 0.73 4.42
CA LYS A 58 -17.67 1.72 5.22
C LYS A 58 -18.96 1.11 5.79
N GLY A 59 -19.23 1.36 7.07
CA GLY A 59 -20.45 0.94 7.77
C GLY A 59 -20.32 -0.37 8.55
N ASN A 60 -19.75 -1.43 7.96
CA ASN A 60 -19.58 -2.73 8.64
C ASN A 60 -18.12 -3.13 8.91
N TYR A 61 -17.15 -2.30 8.51
CA TYR A 61 -15.72 -2.47 8.75
C TYR A 61 -15.12 -3.80 8.28
N ARG A 62 -15.82 -4.51 7.37
CA ARG A 62 -15.33 -5.75 6.76
C ARG A 62 -14.04 -5.47 6.00
N LEU A 63 -13.00 -6.27 6.22
CA LEU A 63 -11.75 -6.19 5.48
C LEU A 63 -11.99 -6.55 4.00
N ILE A 64 -11.70 -5.62 3.09
CA ILE A 64 -11.93 -5.76 1.64
C ILE A 64 -10.66 -5.65 0.80
N LEU A 65 -9.53 -5.24 1.38
CA LEU A 65 -8.19 -5.38 0.81
C LEU A 65 -7.19 -5.61 1.94
N ASN A 66 -6.28 -6.56 1.76
CA ASN A 66 -5.08 -6.71 2.57
C ASN A 66 -3.95 -7.25 1.69
N ALA A 67 -3.12 -6.34 1.17
CA ALA A 67 -2.14 -6.64 0.15
C ALA A 67 -0.78 -5.99 0.47
N SER A 68 0.26 -6.80 0.66
CA SER A 68 1.62 -6.30 0.82
C SER A 68 2.14 -5.64 -0.46
N LEU A 69 2.86 -4.53 -0.30
CA LEU A 69 3.65 -3.95 -1.38
C LEU A 69 4.86 -4.85 -1.67
N TYR A 70 5.30 -4.84 -2.91
CA TYR A 70 6.47 -5.58 -3.40
C TYR A 70 7.26 -4.71 -4.38
N ASP A 71 8.54 -5.03 -4.56
CA ASP A 71 9.53 -4.14 -5.19
C ASP A 71 9.14 -3.68 -6.60
N ASP A 72 8.63 -4.63 -7.40
CA ASP A 72 8.25 -4.41 -8.79
C ASP A 72 6.74 -4.11 -8.93
N MET A 73 6.07 -3.71 -7.84
CA MET A 73 4.67 -3.29 -7.88
C MET A 73 4.52 -2.03 -8.73
N THR A 74 3.67 -2.11 -9.75
CA THR A 74 3.44 -1.02 -10.70
C THR A 74 1.98 -0.58 -10.62
N LEU A 75 1.78 0.72 -10.41
CA LEU A 75 0.46 1.34 -10.53
C LEU A 75 0.27 1.86 -11.97
N LYS A 76 -0.82 1.47 -12.63
CA LYS A 76 -1.19 1.95 -13.96
C LYS A 76 -2.38 2.88 -13.88
N ASP A 77 -2.32 4.00 -14.60
CA ASP A 77 -3.46 4.91 -14.73
C ASP A 77 -4.64 4.19 -15.42
N MET A 78 -5.84 4.33 -14.84
CA MET A 78 -7.09 3.78 -15.41
C MET A 78 -7.96 4.89 -15.99
N ASP A 79 -8.24 5.91 -15.19
CA ASP A 79 -8.90 7.14 -15.59
C ASP A 79 -8.30 8.31 -14.77
N LYS A 80 -8.82 9.53 -14.91
CA LYS A 80 -8.30 10.72 -14.20
C LYS A 80 -8.22 10.57 -12.67
N LYS A 81 -9.02 9.68 -12.09
CA LYS A 81 -9.16 9.46 -10.64
C LYS A 81 -8.86 8.02 -10.23
N GLY A 82 -8.47 7.19 -11.18
CA GLY A 82 -8.39 5.74 -11.03
C GLY A 82 -6.99 5.21 -11.33
N VAL A 83 -6.57 4.24 -10.53
CA VAL A 83 -5.33 3.47 -10.71
C VAL A 83 -5.63 1.99 -10.62
N THR A 84 -4.84 1.19 -11.33
CA THR A 84 -4.90 -0.27 -11.30
C THR A 84 -3.57 -0.85 -10.88
N PHE A 85 -3.61 -2.01 -10.22
CA PHE A 85 -2.44 -2.73 -9.78
C PHE A 85 -2.75 -4.21 -9.62
N ALA A 86 -1.72 -5.03 -9.78
CA ALA A 86 -1.79 -6.45 -9.45
C ALA A 86 -1.27 -6.66 -8.02
N CYS A 87 -1.90 -7.54 -7.26
CA CYS A 87 -1.41 -7.95 -5.96
C CYS A 87 -1.93 -9.33 -5.57
N ILE A 88 -1.28 -9.92 -4.56
CA ILE A 88 -1.86 -11.05 -3.83
C ILE A 88 -2.70 -10.44 -2.71
N ASN A 89 -4.00 -10.71 -2.74
CA ASN A 89 -4.90 -10.29 -1.69
C ASN A 89 -5.00 -11.40 -0.64
N SER A 90 -4.58 -11.13 0.58
CA SER A 90 -4.58 -12.13 1.66
C SER A 90 -5.96 -12.43 2.26
N ILE A 91 -7.02 -11.90 1.66
CA ILE A 91 -8.41 -12.13 2.04
C ILE A 91 -9.19 -12.83 0.92
N GLY A 92 -9.97 -13.86 1.28
CA GLY A 92 -10.79 -14.63 0.34
C GLY A 92 -10.21 -16.01 0.02
N GLU A 93 -10.96 -16.81 -0.73
CA GLU A 93 -10.70 -18.24 -0.97
C GLU A 93 -9.60 -18.54 -2.00
N SER A 94 -8.96 -17.53 -2.60
CA SER A 94 -7.84 -17.71 -3.53
C SER A 94 -6.50 -17.26 -2.92
N PRO A 95 -5.96 -17.98 -1.91
CA PRO A 95 -4.75 -17.59 -1.17
C PRO A 95 -3.47 -17.56 -2.02
N SER A 96 -3.51 -17.92 -3.31
CA SER A 96 -2.36 -17.95 -4.22
C SER A 96 -2.57 -17.25 -5.57
N GLY A 97 -3.74 -16.63 -5.80
CA GLY A 97 -4.06 -15.96 -7.06
C GLY A 97 -3.53 -14.53 -7.09
N LEU A 98 -2.71 -14.20 -8.09
CA LEU A 98 -2.46 -12.81 -8.44
C LEU A 98 -3.78 -12.21 -8.96
N THR A 99 -4.29 -11.18 -8.28
CA THR A 99 -5.53 -10.49 -8.65
C THR A 99 -5.23 -9.08 -9.12
N THR A 100 -6.02 -8.57 -10.07
CA THR A 100 -5.92 -7.18 -10.53
C THR A 100 -7.03 -6.35 -9.90
N PHE A 101 -6.67 -5.27 -9.21
CA PHE A 101 -7.59 -4.33 -8.61
C PHE A 101 -7.54 -2.97 -9.28
N ALA A 102 -8.62 -2.20 -9.14
CA ALA A 102 -8.65 -0.77 -9.37
C ALA A 102 -9.09 -0.04 -8.11
N LEU A 103 -8.48 1.12 -7.86
CA LEU A 103 -8.93 2.09 -6.86
C LEU A 103 -9.41 3.34 -7.58
N LYS A 104 -10.53 3.90 -7.14
CA LYS A 104 -11.10 5.14 -7.67
C LYS A 104 -11.28 6.14 -6.53
N PHE A 105 -10.51 7.23 -6.62
CA PHE A 105 -10.48 8.29 -5.62
C PHE A 105 -11.43 9.45 -5.96
N LYS A 106 -11.59 10.38 -5.02
CA LYS A 106 -12.45 11.57 -5.18
C LYS A 106 -11.95 12.49 -6.30
N ASP A 107 -10.64 12.65 -6.42
CA ASP A 107 -10.00 13.54 -7.38
C ASP A 107 -8.59 13.03 -7.77
N THR A 108 -8.01 13.72 -8.74
CA THR A 108 -6.68 13.40 -9.29
C THR A 108 -5.55 13.71 -8.31
N GLY A 109 -5.72 14.68 -7.42
CA GLY A 109 -4.69 15.00 -6.41
C GLY A 109 -4.45 13.81 -5.48
N ILE A 110 -5.52 13.26 -4.92
CA ILE A 110 -5.44 12.07 -4.06
C ILE A 110 -4.85 10.87 -4.80
N ARG A 111 -5.18 10.72 -6.09
CA ARG A 111 -4.61 9.65 -6.94
C ARG A 111 -3.08 9.77 -7.06
N GLU A 112 -2.57 10.98 -7.29
CA GLU A 112 -1.13 11.21 -7.38
C GLU A 112 -0.44 11.05 -6.01
N ASP A 113 -1.04 11.54 -4.93
CA ASP A 113 -0.53 11.35 -3.57
C ASP A 113 -0.43 9.87 -3.22
N PHE A 114 -1.44 9.07 -3.58
CA PHE A 114 -1.42 7.62 -3.43
C PHE A 114 -0.27 6.97 -4.22
N LYS A 115 -0.10 7.36 -5.49
CA LYS A 115 0.97 6.82 -6.33
C LYS A 115 2.35 7.15 -5.75
N ALA A 116 2.55 8.39 -5.31
CA ALA A 116 3.79 8.83 -4.69
C ALA A 116 4.07 8.06 -3.38
N ALA A 117 3.05 7.82 -2.55
CA ALA A 117 3.18 7.05 -1.32
C ALA A 117 3.57 5.59 -1.59
N VAL A 118 2.95 4.93 -2.57
CA VAL A 118 3.30 3.56 -2.97
C VAL A 118 4.73 3.48 -3.49
N GLU A 119 5.15 4.39 -4.36
CA GLU A 119 6.52 4.43 -4.87
C GLU A 119 7.57 4.68 -3.77
N THR A 120 7.22 5.48 -2.77
CA THR A 120 8.10 5.78 -1.62
C THR A 120 8.27 4.57 -0.70
N HIS A 121 7.21 3.77 -0.53
CA HIS A 121 7.11 2.76 0.53
C HIS A 121 7.05 1.31 0.03
N LYS A 122 7.11 1.06 -1.28
CA LYS A 122 7.35 -0.29 -1.80
C LYS A 122 8.71 -0.80 -1.32
N ALA A 123 8.78 -2.11 -1.04
CA ALA A 123 10.04 -2.71 -0.61
C ALA A 123 11.13 -2.42 -1.66
N LYS A 124 12.34 -2.07 -1.19
CA LYS A 124 13.48 -1.86 -2.09
C LYS A 124 14.26 -3.16 -2.14
N LYS A 125 14.65 -3.60 -3.35
CA LYS A 125 15.71 -4.60 -3.48
C LYS A 125 16.91 -4.12 -2.68
N ALA A 126 17.55 -5.03 -1.93
CA ALA A 126 18.85 -4.77 -1.36
C ALA A 126 19.87 -4.57 -2.51
N SER A 127 19.97 -3.36 -3.03
CA SER A 127 20.95 -2.96 -4.02
C SER A 127 21.65 -1.69 -3.54
N ASP A 128 22.89 -1.89 -3.10
CA ASP A 128 24.00 -0.97 -2.90
C ASP A 128 23.78 0.39 -2.23
N THR A 129 24.29 0.46 -1.00
CA THR A 129 24.86 1.65 -0.34
C THR A 129 25.55 2.61 -1.32
N PRO A 130 25.24 3.92 -1.27
CA PRO A 130 26.28 4.92 -1.42
C PRO A 130 27.03 4.97 -0.08
N LYS A 131 28.14 4.24 0.02
CA LYS A 131 29.20 4.60 0.98
C LYS A 131 29.71 5.96 0.53
N THR A 132 29.38 7.03 1.25
CA THR A 132 30.17 8.25 1.19
C THR A 132 31.55 7.90 1.76
N PRO A 133 32.66 7.99 1.01
CA PRO A 133 33.97 8.03 1.63
C PRO A 133 34.10 9.41 2.26
N GLU A 134 33.81 9.48 3.55
CA GLU A 134 34.28 10.55 4.40
C GLU A 134 35.80 10.33 4.58
N GLY A 135 36.60 11.23 4.03
CA GLY A 135 38.02 11.30 4.35
C GLY A 135 38.94 11.70 3.21
N SER A 136 39.45 12.93 3.26
CA SER A 136 40.88 13.29 3.12
C SER A 136 41.03 14.82 2.97
N PRO A 137 42.18 15.43 3.27
CA PRO A 137 42.69 15.68 4.63
C PRO A 137 42.96 17.18 4.85
N LYS A 138 43.21 17.56 6.11
CA LYS A 138 43.82 18.86 6.45
C LYS A 138 45.17 18.98 5.74
N ALA A 139 45.36 20.03 4.96
CA ALA A 139 46.67 20.48 4.53
C ALA A 139 47.36 21.17 5.71
N SER A 140 48.55 20.67 6.07
CA SER A 140 49.56 21.42 6.79
C SER A 140 50.78 21.62 5.88
N ASP A 141 51.50 22.71 6.15
CA ASP A 141 52.86 23.09 5.72
C ASP A 141 53.00 23.83 4.37
N VAL A 142 53.21 25.15 4.44
CA VAL A 142 54.53 25.83 4.49
C VAL A 142 54.39 27.14 5.29
#